data_AF-A0A1F4CWD3-F1
#
_entry.id   AF-A0A1F4CWD3-F1
#
_cell.length_a   1.000
_cell.length_b   1.000
_cell.length_c   1.000
_cell.angle_alpha   90.00
_cell.angle_beta   90.00
_cell.angle_gamma   90.00
#
_symmetry.space_group_name_H-M   'P 1'
#
loop_
_entity.id
_entity.type
_entity.pdbx_description
1 polymer ?
#
loop_
_entity_poly.entity_id
_entity_poly.type
_entity_poly.pdbx_seq_one_letter_code
_entity_poly.pdbx_strand_id
1 'polypeptide(L)'
;MTPGPGQTKNPGKAAPSGKEREHIFTHWFVGANVMVPTLLGAPAHADLARENLRAAATIEFLSSPAQVKPGEFVTMSVQVTNVGAGHKLPTGFPEGREMWVDLKVTDAGGKEVYRLGAVKNGRTEPGTQSFKVIMADDTDNIIDLELWKATRIVSDTRLLPKGSADLVYRFRIPADAKGPFTVTADLNYWSFPQYLVDILLGDQAPRSPVVKMASAKKTLALR
;
A
#
# COMPACT_ATOMS: atom_id res chain seq x y z
N MET A 1 11.36 -7.59 20.43
CA MET A 1 11.35 -6.41 19.54
C MET A 1 10.97 -5.17 20.34
N THR A 2 11.15 -3.98 19.77
CA THR A 2 10.58 -2.76 20.37
C THR A 2 9.04 -2.81 20.31
N PRO A 3 8.33 -2.06 21.17
CA PRO A 3 6.86 -2.06 21.19
C PRO A 3 6.20 -1.59 19.90
N GLY A 4 6.95 -0.83 19.08
CA GLY A 4 6.54 -0.40 17.76
C GLY A 4 7.56 0.53 17.12
N PRO A 5 7.22 1.11 15.96
CA PRO A 5 8.09 2.02 15.25
C PRO A 5 8.43 3.25 16.10
N GLY A 6 9.69 3.65 16.14
CA GLY A 6 10.14 4.82 16.89
C GLY A 6 10.16 4.68 18.43
N GLN A 7 9.68 3.55 18.98
CA GLN A 7 9.65 3.31 20.42
C GLN A 7 10.98 2.72 20.91
N THR A 8 11.72 3.46 21.74
CA THR A 8 13.04 3.05 22.25
C THR A 8 13.03 2.58 23.71
N LYS A 9 11.95 2.87 24.46
CA LYS A 9 11.78 2.45 25.86
C LYS A 9 10.53 1.61 26.03
N ASN A 10 10.59 0.66 26.96
CA ASN A 10 9.45 -0.21 27.31
C ASN A 10 9.62 -0.70 28.75
N PRO A 11 9.47 0.18 29.76
CA PRO A 11 9.74 -0.20 31.14
C PRO A 11 8.72 -1.23 31.62
N GLY A 12 9.20 -2.20 32.39
CA GLY A 12 8.33 -3.23 32.96
C GLY A 12 9.07 -4.46 33.46
N LYS A 13 8.27 -5.49 33.74
CA LYS A 13 8.74 -6.83 34.13
C LYS A 13 8.40 -7.84 33.05
N ALA A 14 9.33 -8.76 32.77
CA ALA A 14 9.10 -9.85 31.82
C ALA A 14 8.20 -10.97 32.38
N ALA A 15 8.00 -11.00 33.71
CA ALA A 15 7.14 -11.95 34.42
C ALA A 15 6.66 -11.30 35.74
N PRO A 16 5.55 -11.75 36.35
CA PRO A 16 5.01 -11.13 37.58
C PRO A 16 6.03 -10.98 38.72
N SER A 17 6.90 -11.98 38.92
CA SER A 17 7.99 -11.97 39.93
C SER A 17 9.32 -11.45 39.39
N GLY A 18 9.37 -10.94 38.15
CA GLY A 18 10.59 -10.51 37.50
C GLY A 18 11.15 -9.19 38.04
N LYS A 19 12.45 -8.97 37.80
CA LYS A 19 13.09 -7.68 38.02
C LYS A 19 12.50 -6.61 37.09
N GLU A 20 12.29 -5.41 37.64
CA GLU A 20 11.99 -4.21 36.86
C GLU A 20 13.14 -3.90 35.91
N ARG A 21 12.82 -3.57 34.66
CA ARG A 21 13.80 -3.18 33.64
C ARG A 21 13.32 -1.90 32.98
N GLU A 22 14.26 -1.04 32.59
CA GLU A 22 13.96 0.14 31.78
C GLU A 22 13.40 -0.24 30.40
N HIS A 23 13.78 -1.42 29.89
CA HIS A 23 13.28 -1.94 28.63
C HIS A 23 13.08 -3.46 28.72
N ILE A 24 11.87 -3.92 28.42
CA ILE A 24 11.55 -5.31 28.12
C ILE A 24 11.23 -5.47 26.64
N PHE A 25 11.67 -6.58 26.05
CA PHE A 25 11.37 -6.88 24.66
C PHE A 25 10.00 -7.53 24.52
N THR A 26 9.22 -7.06 23.55
CA THR A 26 7.93 -7.66 23.23
C THR A 26 8.11 -8.92 22.39
N HIS A 27 7.20 -9.87 22.58
CA HIS A 27 7.07 -11.10 21.79
C HIS A 27 5.76 -11.10 20.98
N TRP A 28 5.30 -9.92 20.55
CA TRP A 28 4.02 -9.81 19.83
C TRP A 28 4.13 -10.23 18.35
N PHE A 29 5.33 -10.28 17.77
CA PHE A 29 5.58 -10.74 16.39
C PHE A 29 4.64 -10.13 15.33
N VAL A 30 4.28 -8.86 15.52
CA VAL A 30 3.30 -8.18 14.64
C VAL A 30 3.94 -7.83 13.31
N GLY A 31 3.37 -8.40 12.24
CA GLY A 31 3.65 -8.04 10.86
C GLY A 31 2.67 -7.01 10.32
N ALA A 32 2.18 -7.25 9.09
CA ALA A 32 1.26 -6.35 8.38
C ALA A 32 -0.22 -6.79 8.43
N ASN A 33 -0.57 -7.79 9.26
CA ASN A 33 -1.94 -8.30 9.30
C ASN A 33 -2.80 -7.44 10.25
N VAL A 34 -3.73 -6.70 9.67
CA VAL A 34 -4.71 -5.88 10.42
C VAL A 34 -6.03 -6.62 10.63
N MET A 35 -6.43 -7.45 9.66
CA MET A 35 -7.74 -8.10 9.62
C MET A 35 -7.89 -9.13 10.74
N VAL A 36 -6.99 -10.12 10.80
CA VAL A 36 -7.12 -11.26 11.71
C VAL A 36 -7.07 -10.84 13.18
N PRO A 37 -6.12 -9.99 13.63
CA PRO A 37 -6.14 -9.54 15.02
C PRO A 37 -7.42 -8.76 15.37
N THR A 38 -7.99 -7.99 14.43
CA THR A 38 -9.26 -7.29 14.64
C THR A 38 -10.41 -8.28 14.87
N LEU A 39 -10.52 -9.31 14.02
CA LEU A 39 -11.55 -10.35 14.13
C LEU A 39 -11.43 -11.16 15.42
N LEU A 40 -10.21 -11.34 15.94
CA LEU A 40 -9.93 -12.07 17.18
C LEU A 40 -9.99 -11.19 18.45
N GLY A 41 -10.44 -9.93 18.34
CA GLY A 41 -10.55 -9.04 19.51
C GLY A 41 -9.22 -8.53 20.06
N ALA A 42 -8.18 -8.47 19.22
CA ALA A 42 -6.83 -8.00 19.57
C ALA A 42 -6.48 -6.67 18.85
N PRO A 43 -7.20 -5.56 19.12
CA PRO A 43 -7.06 -4.30 18.39
C PRO A 43 -5.66 -3.69 18.51
N ALA A 44 -4.99 -3.85 19.65
CA ALA A 44 -3.62 -3.35 19.84
C ALA A 44 -2.61 -3.94 18.83
N HIS A 45 -2.78 -5.21 18.43
CA HIS A 45 -1.93 -5.83 17.41
C HIS A 45 -2.28 -5.32 16.01
N ALA A 46 -3.56 -5.06 15.74
CA ALA A 46 -4.00 -4.47 14.48
C ALA A 46 -3.49 -3.02 14.33
N ASP A 47 -3.50 -2.24 15.40
CA ASP A 47 -2.97 -0.87 15.42
C ASP A 47 -1.47 -0.83 15.23
N LEU A 48 -0.74 -1.72 15.93
CA LEU A 48 0.70 -1.86 15.71
C LEU A 48 1.02 -2.29 14.27
N ALA A 49 0.21 -3.15 13.65
CA ALA A 49 0.37 -3.49 12.24
C ALA A 49 0.18 -2.29 11.31
N ARG A 50 -0.79 -1.41 11.60
CA ARG A 50 -0.98 -0.14 10.86
C ARG A 50 0.21 0.79 11.03
N GLU A 51 0.74 0.92 12.24
CA GLU A 51 1.92 1.74 12.55
C GLU A 51 3.16 1.21 11.82
N ASN A 52 3.42 -0.09 11.89
CA ASN A 52 4.52 -0.73 11.16
C ASN A 52 4.42 -0.48 9.65
N LEU A 53 3.22 -0.59 9.07
CA LEU A 53 2.98 -0.30 7.66
C LEU A 53 3.25 1.16 7.30
N ARG A 54 2.81 2.12 8.12
CA ARG A 54 3.07 3.55 7.90
C ARG A 54 4.54 3.92 8.05
N ALA A 55 5.29 3.21 8.90
CA ALA A 55 6.72 3.41 9.07
C ALA A 55 7.57 2.70 7.99
N ALA A 56 6.99 1.77 7.22
CA ALA A 56 7.74 0.93 6.29
C ALA A 56 8.13 1.66 5.00
N ALA A 57 7.31 2.59 4.52
CA ALA A 57 7.54 3.27 3.24
C ALA A 57 7.11 4.74 3.25
N THR A 58 7.76 5.52 2.39
CA THR A 58 7.38 6.90 2.07
C THR A 58 6.92 7.00 0.62
N ILE A 59 6.18 8.07 0.31
CA ILE A 59 5.73 8.41 -1.03
C ILE A 59 5.90 9.91 -1.25
N GLU A 60 6.45 10.32 -2.39
CA GLU A 60 6.67 11.72 -2.73
C GLU A 60 6.57 11.99 -4.24
N PHE A 61 6.22 13.22 -4.63
CA PHE A 61 6.24 13.61 -6.04
C PHE A 61 7.67 13.86 -6.49
N LEU A 62 8.18 13.00 -7.37
CA LEU A 62 9.50 13.16 -7.97
C LEU A 62 9.49 14.23 -9.07
N SER A 63 8.46 14.24 -9.90
CA SER A 63 8.28 15.27 -10.93
C SER A 63 6.80 15.58 -11.18
N SER A 64 6.49 16.85 -11.39
CA SER A 64 5.19 17.30 -11.86
C SER A 64 5.31 18.68 -12.50
N PRO A 65 4.40 19.05 -13.41
CA PRO A 65 4.28 20.45 -13.81
C PRO A 65 3.89 21.32 -12.60
N ALA A 66 4.26 22.60 -12.63
CA ALA A 66 3.81 23.58 -11.64
C ALA A 66 2.42 24.16 -11.99
N GLN A 67 2.17 24.30 -13.30
CA GLN A 67 0.94 24.84 -13.86
C GLN A 67 0.45 23.93 -15.00
N VAL A 68 -0.86 23.83 -15.15
CA VAL A 68 -1.52 23.09 -16.23
C VAL A 68 -2.69 23.88 -16.79
N LYS A 69 -3.10 23.61 -18.03
CA LYS A 69 -4.32 24.15 -18.64
C LYS A 69 -5.32 23.04 -19.02
N PRO A 70 -6.63 23.33 -19.06
CA PRO A 70 -7.62 22.41 -19.58
C PRO A 70 -7.27 21.92 -20.99
N GLY A 71 -7.50 20.63 -21.26
CA GLY A 71 -7.15 19.98 -22.51
C GLY A 71 -5.68 19.55 -22.66
N GLU A 72 -4.80 19.92 -21.73
CA GLU A 72 -3.38 19.57 -21.73
C GLU A 72 -3.12 18.11 -21.34
N PHE A 73 -2.10 17.50 -21.95
CA PHE A 73 -1.55 16.22 -21.52
C PHE A 73 -0.50 16.44 -20.43
N VAL A 74 -0.72 15.82 -19.28
CA VAL A 74 0.13 15.92 -18.10
C VAL A 74 0.92 14.62 -17.95
N THR A 75 2.21 14.74 -17.70
CA THR A 75 3.06 13.65 -17.18
C THR A 75 3.59 14.05 -15.81
N MET A 76 3.48 13.14 -14.85
CA MET A 76 4.06 13.30 -13.51
C MET A 76 4.58 11.96 -13.01
N SER A 77 5.47 12.01 -12.03
CA SER A 77 5.99 10.82 -11.38
C SER A 77 5.96 10.93 -9.87
N VAL A 78 5.76 9.78 -9.25
CA VAL A 78 5.75 9.60 -7.80
C VAL A 78 6.80 8.55 -7.46
N GLN A 79 7.66 8.84 -6.48
CA GLN A 79 8.61 7.88 -5.97
C GLN A 79 8.05 7.23 -4.69
N VAL A 80 8.15 5.91 -4.61
CA VAL A 80 7.86 5.15 -3.39
C VAL A 80 9.15 4.53 -2.89
N THR A 81 9.49 4.73 -1.62
CA THR A 81 10.76 4.28 -1.04
C THR A 81 10.51 3.40 0.17
N ASN A 82 11.16 2.23 0.21
CA ASN A 82 11.19 1.37 1.38
C ASN A 82 12.23 1.90 2.39
N VAL A 83 11.75 2.58 3.42
CA VAL A 83 12.61 3.23 4.42
C VAL A 83 12.71 2.45 5.73
N GLY A 84 11.75 1.56 6.00
CA GLY A 84 11.65 0.88 7.29
C GLY A 84 11.96 -0.62 7.27
N ALA A 85 11.77 -1.30 6.13
CA ALA A 85 11.93 -2.76 6.08
C ALA A 85 13.32 -3.19 5.59
N GLY A 86 13.96 -4.09 6.36
CA GLY A 86 15.24 -4.73 6.00
C GLY A 86 15.14 -5.84 4.95
N HIS A 87 13.96 -6.04 4.36
CA HIS A 87 13.66 -7.04 3.33
C HIS A 87 12.85 -6.40 2.19
N LYS A 88 12.47 -7.19 1.17
CA LYS A 88 11.55 -6.72 0.12
C LYS A 88 10.21 -6.25 0.70
N LEU A 89 9.60 -5.19 0.17
CA LEU A 89 8.34 -4.65 0.65
C LEU A 89 7.26 -4.70 -0.46
N PRO A 90 6.15 -5.42 -0.26
CA PRO A 90 5.83 -6.33 0.87
C PRO A 90 6.51 -7.71 0.79
N THR A 91 6.95 -8.28 1.91
CA THR A 91 7.49 -9.68 1.98
C THR A 91 6.43 -10.69 2.43
N GLY A 92 6.83 -11.97 2.56
CA GLY A 92 6.02 -13.05 3.13
C GLY A 92 5.24 -13.78 2.05
N PHE A 93 4.00 -13.34 1.82
CA PHE A 93 3.09 -13.88 0.80
C PHE A 93 2.90 -12.85 -0.33
N PRO A 94 3.94 -12.52 -1.11
CA PRO A 94 3.93 -11.38 -2.02
C PRO A 94 3.04 -11.54 -3.26
N GLU A 95 2.49 -12.73 -3.50
CA GLU A 95 1.57 -13.04 -4.59
C GLU A 95 0.14 -12.62 -4.23
N GLY A 96 -0.25 -12.83 -2.97
CA GLY A 96 -1.55 -12.40 -2.43
C GLY A 96 -1.50 -11.10 -1.62
N ARG A 97 -0.34 -10.60 -1.23
CA ARG A 97 -0.17 -9.25 -0.67
C ARG A 97 -0.01 -8.26 -1.80
N GLU A 98 -0.65 -7.11 -1.66
CA GLU A 98 -0.55 -6.04 -2.65
C GLU A 98 -0.30 -4.71 -1.96
N MET A 99 0.76 -4.02 -2.36
CA MET A 99 0.93 -2.60 -2.09
C MET A 99 0.78 -1.87 -3.43
N TRP A 100 0.10 -0.73 -3.47
CA TRP A 100 -0.12 -0.01 -4.72
C TRP A 100 -0.31 1.48 -4.47
N VAL A 101 -0.17 2.29 -5.53
CA VAL A 101 -0.50 3.71 -5.47
C VAL A 101 -1.87 3.96 -6.11
N ASP A 102 -2.74 4.61 -5.36
CA ASP A 102 -3.98 5.21 -5.86
C ASP A 102 -3.72 6.70 -6.10
N LEU A 103 -3.51 7.06 -7.37
CA LEU A 103 -3.31 8.45 -7.80
C LEU A 103 -4.63 9.02 -8.28
N LYS A 104 -5.10 10.07 -7.61
CA LYS A 104 -6.34 10.77 -7.92
C LYS A 104 -6.09 12.25 -8.16
N VAL A 105 -6.71 12.79 -9.19
CA VAL A 105 -6.70 14.20 -9.54
C VAL A 105 -8.13 14.73 -9.49
N THR A 106 -8.36 15.79 -8.73
CA THR A 106 -9.64 16.49 -8.68
C THR A 106 -9.49 17.94 -9.10
N ASP A 107 -10.50 18.48 -9.76
CA ASP A 107 -10.58 19.91 -10.07
C ASP A 107 -11.05 20.73 -8.85
N ALA A 108 -11.12 22.05 -8.99
CA ALA A 108 -11.56 22.96 -7.92
C ALA A 108 -13.04 22.80 -7.54
N GLY A 109 -13.86 22.21 -8.41
CA GLY A 109 -15.25 21.85 -8.12
C GLY A 109 -15.39 20.50 -7.40
N GLY A 110 -14.28 19.79 -7.15
CA GLY A 110 -14.27 18.46 -6.56
C GLY A 110 -14.54 17.32 -7.55
N LYS A 111 -14.63 17.61 -8.86
CA LYS A 111 -14.81 16.59 -9.90
C LYS A 111 -13.51 15.80 -10.05
N GLU A 112 -13.60 14.47 -10.02
CA GLU A 112 -12.47 13.59 -10.37
C GLU A 112 -12.18 13.73 -11.87
N VAL A 113 -10.98 14.19 -12.21
CA VAL A 113 -10.54 14.36 -13.60
C VAL A 113 -9.65 13.23 -14.08
N TYR A 114 -9.00 12.54 -13.14
CA TYR A 114 -8.21 11.35 -13.39
C TYR A 114 -8.10 10.53 -12.12
N ARG A 115 -8.12 9.21 -12.27
CA ARG A 115 -7.73 8.28 -11.22
C ARG A 115 -7.14 7.01 -11.81
N LEU A 116 -6.12 6.47 -11.16
CA LEU A 116 -5.59 5.14 -11.41
C LEU A 116 -5.17 4.51 -10.08
N GLY A 117 -5.69 3.31 -9.81
CA GLY A 117 -5.48 2.58 -8.56
C GLY A 117 -6.74 2.44 -7.71
N ALA A 118 -7.92 2.71 -8.28
CA ALA A 118 -9.19 2.46 -7.62
C ALA A 118 -9.42 0.95 -7.42
N VAL A 119 -10.13 0.62 -6.34
CA VAL A 119 -10.60 -0.74 -6.07
C VAL A 119 -11.97 -0.95 -6.70
N LYS A 120 -12.12 -2.01 -7.49
CA LYS A 120 -13.36 -2.44 -8.15
C LYS A 120 -13.52 -3.95 -7.98
N ASN A 121 -14.69 -4.39 -7.51
CA ASN A 121 -15.01 -5.82 -7.31
C ASN A 121 -13.92 -6.58 -6.55
N GLY A 122 -13.41 -5.95 -5.48
CA GLY A 122 -12.40 -6.53 -4.61
C GLY A 122 -11.00 -6.69 -5.20
N ARG A 123 -10.73 -6.06 -6.35
CA ARG A 123 -9.43 -6.01 -7.03
C ARG A 123 -9.02 -4.56 -7.29
N THR A 124 -7.73 -4.30 -7.40
CA THR A 124 -7.24 -3.06 -8.02
C THR A 124 -7.62 -3.03 -9.50
N GLU A 125 -7.91 -1.86 -10.04
CA GLU A 125 -8.30 -1.74 -11.45
C GLU A 125 -7.12 -2.06 -12.41
N PRO A 126 -7.40 -2.49 -13.66
CA PRO A 126 -6.36 -2.79 -14.63
C PRO A 126 -5.40 -1.61 -14.84
N GLY A 127 -4.10 -1.91 -14.93
CA GLY A 127 -3.05 -0.90 -15.10
C GLY A 127 -2.61 -0.22 -13.80
N THR A 128 -3.18 -0.58 -12.65
CA THR A 128 -2.71 -0.11 -11.34
C THR A 128 -1.22 -0.42 -11.17
N GLN A 129 -0.46 0.57 -10.69
CA GLN A 129 0.96 0.41 -10.41
C GLN A 129 1.12 -0.22 -9.02
N SER A 130 1.23 -1.55 -9.02
CA SER A 130 1.32 -2.40 -7.82
C SER A 130 2.71 -2.97 -7.60
N PHE A 131 3.05 -3.13 -6.32
CA PHE A 131 4.22 -3.80 -5.76
C PHE A 131 3.80 -5.20 -5.28
N LYS A 132 3.97 -6.20 -6.14
CA LYS A 132 3.60 -7.60 -5.88
C LYS A 132 4.43 -8.57 -6.72
N VAL A 133 4.27 -9.85 -6.44
CA VAL A 133 4.76 -10.92 -7.32
C VAL A 133 3.60 -11.41 -8.19
N ILE A 134 3.88 -11.62 -9.47
CA ILE A 134 2.97 -12.28 -10.43
C ILE A 134 3.65 -13.57 -10.88
N MET A 135 2.89 -14.65 -10.83
CA MET A 135 3.35 -15.98 -11.22
C MET A 135 2.52 -16.54 -12.37
N ALA A 136 3.10 -17.50 -13.10
CA ALA A 136 2.41 -18.22 -14.15
C ALA A 136 2.75 -19.72 -14.15
N ASP A 137 1.85 -20.51 -14.73
CA ASP A 137 2.08 -21.92 -15.07
C ASP A 137 2.89 -22.07 -16.37
N ASP A 138 3.29 -23.29 -16.72
CA ASP A 138 4.08 -23.61 -17.92
C ASP A 138 3.38 -23.32 -19.26
N THR A 139 2.11 -22.92 -19.24
CA THR A 139 1.31 -22.52 -20.41
C THR A 139 1.00 -21.02 -20.47
N ASP A 140 1.70 -20.20 -19.67
CA ASP A 140 1.54 -18.74 -19.60
C ASP A 140 0.23 -18.25 -18.95
N ASN A 141 -0.53 -19.12 -18.28
CA ASN A 141 -1.68 -18.65 -17.48
C ASN A 141 -1.18 -18.01 -16.18
N ILE A 142 -1.70 -16.82 -15.87
CA ILE A 142 -1.42 -16.14 -14.60
C ILE A 142 -2.09 -16.88 -13.45
N ILE A 143 -1.31 -17.21 -12.43
CA ILE A 143 -1.77 -17.91 -11.24
C ILE A 143 -1.83 -16.93 -10.07
N ASP A 144 -3.03 -16.58 -9.61
CA ASP A 144 -3.28 -15.66 -8.49
C ASP A 144 -4.00 -16.31 -7.29
N LEU A 145 -4.33 -17.61 -7.39
CA LEU A 145 -5.00 -18.39 -6.33
C LEU A 145 -4.34 -19.75 -6.09
N GLU A 146 -4.29 -20.63 -7.10
CA GLU A 146 -3.78 -22.01 -6.98
C GLU A 146 -2.26 -22.06 -7.14
N LEU A 147 -1.53 -21.44 -6.20
CA LEU A 147 -0.09 -21.19 -6.33
C LEU A 147 0.77 -22.45 -6.50
N TRP A 148 0.28 -23.64 -6.12
CA TRP A 148 0.95 -24.92 -6.38
C TRP A 148 1.02 -25.30 -7.87
N LYS A 149 0.26 -24.62 -8.74
CA LYS A 149 0.34 -24.77 -10.20
C LYS A 149 1.38 -23.84 -10.83
N ALA A 150 1.86 -22.84 -10.10
CA ALA A 150 2.83 -21.89 -10.63
C ALA A 150 4.19 -22.56 -10.86
N THR A 151 4.79 -22.30 -12.01
CA THR A 151 6.11 -22.84 -12.39
C THR A 151 7.18 -21.77 -12.52
N ARG A 152 6.79 -20.48 -12.65
CA ARG A 152 7.73 -19.35 -12.67
C ARG A 152 7.15 -18.05 -12.11
N ILE A 153 8.04 -17.13 -11.79
CA ILE A 153 7.74 -15.73 -11.54
C ILE A 153 7.76 -14.98 -12.89
N VAL A 154 6.66 -14.31 -13.21
CA VAL A 154 6.53 -13.44 -14.40
C VAL A 154 7.06 -12.05 -14.10
N SER A 155 6.75 -11.52 -12.91
CA SER A 155 7.24 -10.22 -12.46
C SER A 155 7.33 -10.15 -10.95
N ASP A 156 8.34 -9.45 -10.44
CA ASP A 156 8.46 -9.08 -9.02
C ASP A 156 8.76 -7.58 -8.95
N THR A 157 7.74 -6.79 -8.63
CA THR A 157 7.86 -5.32 -8.56
C THR A 157 8.11 -4.82 -7.14
N ARG A 158 8.35 -5.69 -6.17
CA ARG A 158 8.53 -5.30 -4.77
C ARG A 158 9.76 -4.42 -4.57
N LEU A 159 9.65 -3.49 -3.62
CA LEU A 159 10.76 -2.61 -3.26
C LEU A 159 11.82 -3.40 -2.50
N LEU A 160 13.08 -3.35 -2.94
CA LEU A 160 14.22 -3.88 -2.20
C LEU A 160 14.40 -3.16 -0.85
N PRO A 161 15.18 -3.72 0.09
CA PRO A 161 15.61 -2.98 1.28
C PRO A 161 16.29 -1.67 0.88
N LYS A 162 15.85 -0.53 1.43
CA LYS A 162 16.32 0.82 1.03
C LYS A 162 16.11 1.15 -0.45
N GLY A 163 15.36 0.33 -1.19
CA GLY A 163 15.07 0.55 -2.60
C GLY A 163 13.90 1.51 -2.79
N SER A 164 13.86 2.12 -3.96
CA SER A 164 12.76 2.97 -4.43
C SER A 164 12.27 2.53 -5.80
N ALA A 165 11.07 2.96 -6.17
CA ALA A 165 10.55 2.84 -7.52
C ALA A 165 9.85 4.13 -7.94
N ASP A 166 10.10 4.52 -9.19
CA ASP A 166 9.48 5.70 -9.81
C ASP A 166 8.28 5.26 -10.64
N LEU A 167 7.11 5.78 -10.29
CA LEU A 167 5.84 5.46 -10.93
C LEU A 167 5.39 6.63 -11.79
N VAL A 168 5.29 6.44 -13.10
CA VAL A 168 4.94 7.49 -14.07
C VAL A 168 3.45 7.44 -14.39
N TYR A 169 2.78 8.59 -14.31
CA TYR A 169 1.37 8.76 -14.63
C TYR A 169 1.21 9.74 -15.77
N ARG A 170 0.35 9.39 -16.72
CA ARG A 170 0.04 10.19 -17.91
C ARG A 170 -1.46 10.29 -18.08
N PHE A 171 -1.98 11.50 -18.16
CA PHE A 171 -3.41 11.76 -18.31
C PHE A 171 -3.66 13.09 -18.99
N ARG A 172 -4.90 13.29 -19.46
CA ARG A 172 -5.33 14.55 -20.08
C ARG A 172 -6.27 15.28 -19.13
N ILE A 173 -6.04 16.57 -18.92
CA ILE A 173 -7.00 17.41 -18.21
C ILE A 173 -8.23 17.60 -19.11
N PRO A 174 -9.46 17.31 -18.65
CA PRO A 174 -10.66 17.60 -19.41
C PRO A 174 -10.75 19.09 -19.78
N ALA A 175 -11.24 19.40 -20.98
CA ALA A 175 -11.32 20.78 -21.47
C ALA A 175 -12.28 21.66 -20.66
N ASP A 176 -13.23 21.05 -19.95
CA ASP A 176 -14.23 21.70 -19.10
C ASP A 176 -13.81 21.80 -17.62
N ALA A 177 -12.63 21.27 -17.25
CA ALA A 177 -12.21 21.18 -15.86
C ALA A 177 -11.71 22.52 -15.31
N LYS A 178 -11.95 22.77 -14.02
CA LYS A 178 -11.66 24.06 -13.36
C LYS A 178 -10.45 23.95 -12.44
N GLY A 179 -9.40 24.72 -12.73
CA GLY A 179 -8.24 24.81 -11.83
C GLY A 179 -8.55 25.62 -10.56
N PRO A 180 -7.69 25.53 -9.51
CA PRO A 180 -6.52 24.66 -9.43
C PRO A 180 -6.89 23.17 -9.28
N PHE A 181 -5.97 22.28 -9.65
CA PHE A 181 -6.15 20.85 -9.54
C PHE A 181 -5.43 20.31 -8.32
N THR A 182 -6.09 19.43 -7.58
CA THR A 182 -5.48 18.71 -6.45
C THR A 182 -5.11 17.30 -6.91
N VAL A 183 -3.83 16.96 -6.80
CA VAL A 183 -3.32 15.61 -7.01
C VAL A 183 -3.04 14.98 -5.64
N THR A 184 -3.59 13.79 -5.41
CA THR A 184 -3.30 12.97 -4.23
C THR A 184 -2.78 11.61 -4.69
N ALA A 185 -1.64 11.19 -4.16
CA ALA A 185 -1.08 9.86 -4.36
C ALA A 185 -1.06 9.15 -3.01
N ASP A 186 -1.93 8.14 -2.86
CA ASP A 186 -2.04 7.34 -1.65
C ASP A 186 -1.34 5.99 -1.84
N LEU A 187 -0.32 5.70 -1.02
CA LEU A 187 0.28 4.37 -0.95
C LEU A 187 -0.60 3.50 -0.05
N ASN A 188 -1.17 2.45 -0.63
CA ASN A 188 -2.09 1.55 0.04
C ASN A 188 -1.48 0.14 0.15
N TYR A 189 -1.90 -0.60 1.17
CA TYR A 189 -1.53 -1.99 1.38
C TYR A 189 -2.76 -2.85 1.67
N TRP A 190 -2.77 -4.04 1.08
CA TRP A 190 -3.66 -5.15 1.38
C TRP A 190 -2.86 -6.37 1.80
N SER A 191 -3.27 -6.97 2.91
CA SER A 191 -2.76 -8.28 3.30
C SER A 191 -3.30 -9.38 2.39
N PHE A 192 -4.57 -9.24 1.99
CA PHE A 192 -5.28 -10.08 1.02
C PHE A 192 -6.29 -9.19 0.27
N PRO A 193 -6.25 -9.08 -1.07
CA PRO A 193 -7.32 -8.47 -1.84
C PRO A 193 -8.68 -9.07 -1.49
N GLN A 194 -9.73 -8.25 -1.50
CA GLN A 194 -11.07 -8.68 -1.08
C GLN A 194 -11.56 -9.88 -1.89
N TYR A 195 -11.27 -9.95 -3.21
CA TYR A 195 -11.72 -11.08 -4.03
C TYR A 195 -11.21 -12.44 -3.53
N LEU A 196 -10.00 -12.50 -2.95
CA LEU A 196 -9.47 -13.75 -2.38
C LEU A 196 -10.23 -14.11 -1.11
N VAL A 197 -10.55 -13.12 -0.28
CA VAL A 197 -11.33 -13.33 0.93
C VAL A 197 -12.74 -13.82 0.58
N ASP A 198 -13.35 -13.23 -0.45
CA ASP A 198 -14.66 -13.62 -0.96
C ASP A 198 -14.68 -15.07 -1.48
N ILE A 199 -13.67 -15.45 -2.28
CA ILE A 199 -13.55 -16.83 -2.78
C ILE A 199 -13.37 -17.84 -1.64
N LEU A 200 -12.57 -17.50 -0.62
CA LEU A 200 -12.23 -18.42 0.46
C LEU A 200 -13.34 -18.56 1.52
N LEU A 201 -14.09 -17.50 1.78
CA LEU A 201 -15.04 -17.43 2.90
C LEU A 201 -16.50 -17.24 2.47
N GLY A 202 -16.77 -17.05 1.18
CA GLY A 202 -18.12 -16.90 0.63
C GLY A 202 -18.88 -15.73 1.27
N ASP A 203 -20.17 -15.93 1.51
CA ASP A 203 -21.08 -14.88 2.02
C ASP A 203 -20.71 -14.35 3.42
N GLN A 204 -19.88 -15.08 4.17
CA GLN A 204 -19.39 -14.67 5.49
C GLN A 204 -18.04 -13.94 5.43
N ALA A 205 -17.53 -13.67 4.23
CA ALA A 205 -16.27 -12.98 4.03
C ALA A 205 -16.27 -11.62 4.76
N PRO A 206 -15.35 -11.41 5.73
CA PRO A 206 -15.16 -10.11 6.32
C PRO A 206 -14.59 -9.16 5.27
N ARG A 207 -14.81 -7.85 5.49
CA ARG A 207 -14.17 -6.84 4.65
C ARG A 207 -12.67 -6.82 4.92
N SER A 208 -11.87 -7.12 3.89
CA SER A 208 -10.43 -6.98 3.93
C SER A 208 -10.03 -5.50 4.03
N PRO A 209 -9.34 -5.09 5.11
CA PRO A 209 -8.98 -3.70 5.32
C PRO A 209 -7.86 -3.28 4.37
N VAL A 210 -8.07 -2.16 3.67
CA VAL A 210 -7.01 -1.41 3.01
C VAL A 210 -6.33 -0.52 4.04
N VAL A 211 -5.02 -0.64 4.17
CA VAL A 211 -4.22 0.24 5.04
C VAL A 211 -3.54 1.29 4.18
N LYS A 212 -3.90 2.56 4.38
CA LYS A 212 -3.12 3.67 3.82
C LYS A 212 -1.81 3.80 4.60
N MET A 213 -0.70 3.53 3.92
CA MET A 213 0.65 3.58 4.47
C MET A 213 1.17 5.03 4.50
N ALA A 214 1.05 5.73 3.38
CA ALA A 214 1.53 7.09 3.22
C ALA A 214 0.69 7.84 2.18
N SER A 215 0.78 9.17 2.17
CA SER A 215 0.06 10.02 1.21
C SER A 215 0.93 11.21 0.84
N ALA A 216 0.95 11.55 -0.45
CA ALA A 216 1.52 12.78 -0.97
C ALA A 216 0.42 13.59 -1.65
N LYS A 217 0.40 14.91 -1.41
CA LYS A 217 -0.57 15.83 -2.00
C LYS A 217 0.15 16.98 -2.68
N LYS A 218 -0.32 17.36 -3.87
CA LYS A 218 0.21 18.50 -4.63
C LYS A 218 -0.91 19.26 -5.31
N THR A 219 -0.74 20.58 -5.41
CA THR A 219 -1.64 21.45 -6.16
C THR A 219 -0.98 21.81 -7.48
N LEU A 220 -1.69 21.62 -8.59
CA LEU A 220 -1.30 22.15 -9.90
C LEU A 220 -2.09 23.43 -10.14
N ALA A 221 -1.39 24.56 -10.27
CA ALA A 221 -2.04 25.82 -10.56
C ALA A 221 -2.60 25.84 -11.99
N LEU A 222 -3.62 26.65 -12.21
CA LEU A 222 -4.07 26.96 -13.56
C LEU A 222 -3.02 27.88 -14.22
N ARG A 223 -2.62 27.57 -15.44
CA ARG A 223 -1.79 28.47 -16.26
C ARG A 223 -2.62 29.65 -16.79
#